data_AF-A0A7S0ZLR8-F1
#
_entry.id   AF-A0A7S0ZLR8-F1
#
_cell.length_a   1.000
_cell.length_b   1.000
_cell.length_c   1.000
_cell.angle_alpha   90.00
_cell.angle_beta   90.00
_cell.angle_gamma   90.00
#
_symmetry.space_group_name_H-M   'P 1'
#
loop_
_entity.id
_entity.type
_entity.pdbx_description
1 polymer ?
#
loop_
_entity_poly.entity_id
_entity_poly.type
_entity_poly.pdbx_seq_one_letter_code
_entity_poly.pdbx_strand_id
1 'polypeptide(L)'
;DVNLLSRALTVLAEEDRKINATKHLEIAVASQDLPALKMAIEVAKSVGLDPKTIERAQQTLSNEQRRSSLQQQLVQATQMRNLDILRSAVSEGRSTTLVHTDSFKDAARVLDEMEALESAATARSESAQAGLDLAVQQSDVATLRAKMQEAQQAGVPSHVLVAACEALAKAERVSVARSNLATAVRTRMTSALNAAISNAESLGLDDTEVREARTVLAEEELKKRAQVCLEEAMHTRNLNVLRTALTEARQMGVSGHVLTSAGLVIEGEERKVAS
;
A
#
# COMPACT_ATOMS: atom_id res chain seq x y z
N ASP A 1 -49.30 -46.75 -71.22
CA ASP A 1 -48.24 -46.46 -70.22
C ASP A 1 -47.78 -45.00 -70.08
N VAL A 2 -48.61 -44.00 -70.41
CA VAL A 2 -48.23 -42.57 -70.19
C VAL A 2 -48.11 -42.23 -68.69
N ASN A 3 -48.93 -42.86 -67.83
CA ASN A 3 -48.91 -42.64 -66.38
C ASN A 3 -47.63 -43.18 -65.70
N LEU A 4 -47.02 -44.24 -66.23
CA LEU A 4 -45.78 -44.79 -65.67
C LEU A 4 -44.58 -43.87 -65.98
N LEU A 5 -44.51 -43.34 -67.20
CA LEU A 5 -43.47 -42.40 -67.60
C LEU A 5 -43.54 -41.09 -66.80
N SER A 6 -44.75 -40.56 -66.59
CA SER A 6 -44.95 -39.34 -65.78
C SER A 6 -44.50 -39.55 -64.32
N ARG A 7 -44.84 -40.69 -63.71
CA ARG A 7 -44.39 -41.00 -62.33
C ARG A 7 -42.87 -41.19 -62.25
N ALA A 8 -42.26 -41.86 -63.24
CA ALA A 8 -40.81 -42.03 -63.29
C ALA A 8 -40.07 -40.68 -63.41
N LEU A 9 -40.59 -39.75 -64.22
CA LEU A 9 -40.03 -38.41 -64.34
C LEU A 9 -40.16 -37.59 -63.04
N THR A 10 -41.28 -37.73 -62.32
CA THR A 10 -41.44 -37.08 -61.01
C THR A 10 -40.45 -37.63 -59.98
N VAL A 11 -40.30 -38.96 -59.89
CA VAL A 11 -39.33 -39.58 -58.99
C VAL A 11 -37.90 -39.17 -59.35
N LEU A 12 -37.54 -39.15 -60.63
CA LEU A 12 -36.23 -38.68 -61.07
C LEU A 12 -35.97 -37.22 -60.67
N ALA A 13 -36.95 -36.34 -60.88
CA ALA A 13 -36.84 -34.94 -60.49
C ALA A 13 -36.75 -34.75 -58.96
N GLU A 14 -37.43 -35.59 -58.18
CA GLU A 14 -37.32 -35.61 -56.71
C GLU A 14 -35.94 -36.07 -56.25
N GLU A 15 -35.40 -37.14 -56.85
CA GLU A 15 -34.06 -37.63 -56.53
C GLU A 15 -32.97 -36.62 -56.95
N ASP A 16 -33.10 -35.98 -58.11
CA ASP A 16 -32.19 -34.90 -58.52
C ASP A 16 -32.21 -33.71 -57.53
N ARG A 17 -33.39 -33.36 -57.01
CA ARG A 17 -33.51 -32.33 -55.96
C ARG A 17 -32.81 -32.76 -54.67
N LYS A 18 -32.95 -34.01 -54.25
CA LYS A 18 -32.26 -34.54 -53.06
C LYS A 18 -30.75 -34.59 -53.26
N ILE A 19 -30.27 -35.01 -54.42
CA ILE A 19 -28.84 -35.02 -54.76
C ILE A 19 -28.28 -33.60 -54.71
N ASN A 20 -28.97 -32.63 -55.30
CA ASN A 20 -28.54 -31.24 -55.28
C ASN A 20 -28.58 -30.64 -53.86
N ALA A 21 -29.62 -30.90 -53.09
CA ALA A 21 -29.71 -30.46 -51.69
C ALA A 21 -28.59 -31.07 -50.83
N THR A 22 -28.26 -32.34 -51.04
CA THR A 22 -27.16 -33.02 -50.34
C THR A 22 -25.82 -32.36 -50.66
N LYS A 23 -25.54 -32.12 -51.95
CA LYS A 23 -24.32 -31.40 -52.38
C LYS A 23 -24.23 -30.00 -51.79
N HIS A 24 -25.34 -29.24 -51.79
CA HIS A 24 -25.36 -27.91 -51.19
C HIS A 24 -25.11 -27.95 -49.67
N LEU A 25 -25.65 -28.94 -48.97
CA LEU A 25 -25.43 -29.13 -47.54
C LEU A 25 -23.97 -29.50 -47.25
N GLU A 26 -23.37 -30.38 -48.03
CA GLU A 26 -21.95 -30.74 -47.91
C GLU A 26 -21.04 -29.54 -48.13
N ILE A 27 -21.30 -28.73 -49.17
CA ILE A 27 -20.56 -27.49 -49.44
C ILE A 27 -20.72 -26.51 -48.27
N ALA A 28 -21.93 -26.35 -47.74
CA ALA A 28 -22.18 -25.41 -46.64
C ALA A 28 -21.56 -25.87 -45.31
N VAL A 29 -21.53 -27.18 -45.03
CA VAL A 29 -20.82 -27.76 -43.89
C VAL A 29 -19.31 -27.56 -44.03
N ALA A 30 -18.77 -27.74 -45.25
CA ALA A 30 -17.35 -27.56 -45.53
C ALA A 30 -16.92 -26.09 -45.48
N SER A 31 -17.75 -25.15 -45.93
CA SER A 31 -17.44 -23.72 -45.92
C SER A 31 -17.53 -23.09 -44.54
N GLN A 32 -18.23 -23.73 -43.59
CA GLN A 32 -18.51 -23.20 -42.25
C GLN A 32 -19.22 -21.84 -42.27
N ASP A 33 -19.87 -21.48 -43.38
CA ASP A 33 -20.58 -20.21 -43.52
C ASP A 33 -21.97 -20.30 -42.89
N LEU A 34 -22.18 -19.57 -41.79
CA LEU A 34 -23.40 -19.67 -40.97
C LEU A 34 -24.70 -19.44 -41.76
N PRO A 35 -24.84 -18.39 -42.61
CA PRO A 35 -26.03 -18.19 -43.43
C PRO A 35 -26.23 -19.29 -44.46
N ALA A 36 -25.17 -19.72 -45.17
CA ALA A 36 -25.27 -20.80 -46.16
C ALA A 36 -25.68 -22.14 -45.52
N LEU A 37 -25.13 -22.45 -44.34
CA LEU A 37 -25.45 -23.68 -43.60
C LEU A 37 -26.90 -23.67 -43.11
N LYS A 38 -27.39 -22.55 -42.57
CA LYS A 38 -28.81 -22.38 -42.20
C LYS A 38 -29.73 -22.61 -43.40
N MET A 39 -29.43 -21.98 -44.53
CA MET A 39 -30.23 -22.12 -45.75
C MET A 39 -30.21 -23.55 -46.30
N ALA A 40 -29.04 -24.19 -46.35
CA ALA A 40 -28.91 -25.56 -46.85
C ALA A 40 -29.66 -26.59 -45.97
N ILE A 41 -29.67 -26.39 -44.64
CA ILE A 41 -30.45 -27.22 -43.71
C ILE A 41 -31.96 -27.08 -43.97
N GLU A 42 -32.47 -25.88 -44.21
CA GLU A 42 -33.89 -25.66 -44.53
C GLU A 42 -34.28 -26.28 -45.88
N VAL A 43 -33.44 -26.14 -46.89
CA VAL A 43 -33.64 -26.81 -48.19
C VAL A 43 -33.63 -28.33 -48.02
N ALA A 44 -32.67 -28.89 -47.29
CA ALA A 44 -32.58 -30.32 -46.99
C ALA A 44 -33.85 -30.87 -46.30
N LYS A 45 -34.42 -30.13 -45.35
CA LYS A 45 -35.69 -30.48 -44.70
C LYS A 45 -36.86 -30.48 -45.68
N SER A 46 -36.95 -29.46 -46.55
CA SER A 46 -38.08 -29.33 -47.49
C SER A 46 -38.12 -30.40 -48.58
N VAL A 47 -36.97 -30.95 -48.97
CA VAL A 47 -36.89 -32.07 -49.94
C VAL A 47 -36.91 -33.45 -49.26
N GLY A 48 -37.00 -33.49 -47.92
CA GLY A 48 -37.08 -34.74 -47.16
C GLY A 48 -35.78 -35.56 -47.17
N LEU A 49 -34.62 -34.92 -46.99
CA LEU A 49 -33.37 -35.66 -46.77
C LEU A 49 -33.41 -36.50 -45.48
N ASP A 50 -32.52 -37.50 -45.41
CA ASP A 50 -32.39 -38.38 -44.25
C ASP A 50 -32.19 -37.57 -42.93
N PRO A 51 -32.95 -37.86 -41.86
CA PRO A 51 -32.88 -37.13 -40.61
C PRO A 51 -31.48 -37.09 -39.97
N LYS A 52 -30.66 -38.15 -40.12
CA LYS A 52 -29.32 -38.18 -39.52
C LYS A 52 -28.37 -37.21 -40.21
N THR A 53 -28.51 -37.03 -41.52
CA THR A 53 -27.75 -36.04 -42.29
C THR A 53 -28.10 -34.62 -41.84
N ILE A 54 -29.38 -34.34 -41.60
CA ILE A 54 -29.86 -33.05 -41.09
C ILE A 54 -29.34 -32.81 -39.66
N GLU A 55 -29.42 -33.82 -38.77
CA GLU A 55 -28.95 -33.73 -37.39
C GLU A 55 -27.45 -33.40 -37.31
N ARG A 56 -26.61 -34.06 -38.12
CA ARG A 56 -25.18 -33.75 -38.22
C ARG A 56 -24.93 -32.31 -38.64
N ALA A 57 -25.63 -31.83 -39.67
CA ALA A 57 -25.50 -30.45 -40.13
C ALA A 57 -25.96 -29.44 -39.07
N GLN A 58 -27.01 -29.75 -38.31
CA GLN A 58 -27.47 -28.93 -37.17
C GLN A 58 -26.45 -28.89 -36.04
N GLN A 59 -25.80 -30.01 -35.72
CA GLN A 59 -24.72 -30.04 -34.74
C GLN A 59 -23.54 -29.17 -35.19
N THR A 60 -23.14 -29.25 -36.47
CA THR A 60 -22.13 -28.35 -37.05
C THR A 60 -22.56 -26.88 -36.94
N LEU A 61 -23.82 -26.57 -37.26
CA LEU A 61 -24.35 -25.20 -37.15
C LEU A 61 -24.27 -24.68 -35.72
N SER A 62 -24.64 -25.49 -34.72
CA SER A 62 -24.56 -25.11 -33.30
C SER A 62 -23.12 -24.87 -32.87
N ASN A 63 -22.17 -25.70 -33.30
CA ASN A 63 -20.75 -25.54 -33.01
C ASN A 63 -20.20 -24.26 -33.64
N GLU A 64 -20.55 -23.97 -34.90
CA GLU A 64 -20.13 -22.77 -35.60
C GLU A 64 -20.73 -21.48 -35.01
N GLN A 65 -21.99 -21.53 -34.54
CA GLN A 65 -22.61 -20.41 -33.84
C GLN A 65 -21.90 -20.11 -32.52
N ARG A 66 -21.61 -21.14 -31.73
CA ARG A 66 -20.83 -20.99 -30.50
C ARG A 66 -19.44 -20.44 -30.79
N ARG A 67 -18.78 -20.94 -31.84
CA ARG A 67 -17.47 -20.46 -32.30
C ARG A 67 -17.49 -18.98 -32.68
N SER A 68 -18.47 -18.56 -33.48
CA SER A 68 -18.64 -17.17 -33.90
C SER A 68 -18.94 -16.24 -32.71
N SER A 69 -19.81 -16.68 -31.79
CA SER A 69 -20.10 -15.92 -30.57
C SER A 69 -18.87 -15.77 -29.69
N LEU A 70 -18.11 -16.83 -29.46
CA LEU A 70 -16.87 -16.79 -28.69
C LEU A 70 -15.81 -15.90 -29.34
N GLN A 71 -15.71 -15.92 -30.68
CA GLN A 71 -14.83 -15.01 -31.41
C GLN A 71 -15.22 -13.54 -31.19
N GLN A 72 -16.51 -13.21 -31.27
CA GLN A 72 -16.99 -11.86 -30.96
C GLN A 72 -16.70 -11.47 -29.51
N GLN A 73 -16.89 -12.40 -28.56
CA GLN A 73 -16.56 -12.18 -27.15
C GLN A 73 -15.06 -11.93 -26.95
N LEU A 74 -14.17 -12.69 -27.59
CA LEU A 74 -12.72 -12.48 -27.51
C LEU A 74 -12.33 -11.09 -28.02
N VAL A 75 -12.89 -10.67 -29.15
CA VAL A 75 -12.67 -9.33 -29.71
C VAL A 75 -13.15 -8.25 -28.73
N GLN A 76 -14.36 -8.39 -28.20
CA GLN A 76 -14.93 -7.44 -27.24
C GLN A 76 -14.12 -7.40 -25.93
N ALA A 77 -13.74 -8.56 -25.39
CA ALA A 77 -12.95 -8.67 -24.16
C ALA A 77 -11.58 -8.01 -24.31
N THR A 78 -10.95 -8.19 -25.49
CA THR A 78 -9.67 -7.56 -25.84
C THR A 78 -9.81 -6.04 -25.93
N GLN A 79 -10.88 -5.54 -26.56
CA GLN A 79 -11.16 -4.11 -26.66
C GLN A 79 -11.44 -3.47 -25.31
N MET A 80 -12.22 -4.14 -24.46
CA MET A 80 -12.56 -3.66 -23.13
C MET A 80 -11.42 -3.80 -22.12
N ARG A 81 -10.37 -4.58 -22.44
CA ARG A 81 -9.29 -4.96 -21.52
C ARG A 81 -9.83 -5.36 -20.14
N ASN A 82 -10.86 -6.20 -20.14
CA ASN A 82 -11.43 -6.74 -18.91
C ASN A 82 -10.80 -8.11 -18.64
N LEU A 83 -10.01 -8.19 -17.58
CA LEU A 83 -9.19 -9.36 -17.26
C LEU A 83 -10.04 -10.61 -17.01
N ASP A 84 -11.16 -10.48 -16.28
CA ASP A 84 -12.02 -11.61 -15.94
C ASP A 84 -12.75 -12.18 -17.17
N ILE A 85 -13.22 -11.29 -18.05
CA ILE A 85 -13.85 -11.70 -19.31
C ILE A 85 -12.81 -12.33 -20.24
N LEU A 86 -11.60 -11.75 -20.34
CA LEU A 86 -10.50 -12.32 -21.13
C LEU A 86 -10.09 -13.71 -20.63
N ARG A 87 -9.88 -13.89 -19.32
CA ARG A 87 -9.58 -15.20 -18.69
C ARG A 87 -10.64 -16.24 -19.07
N SER A 88 -11.92 -15.87 -18.94
CA SER A 88 -13.04 -16.76 -19.26
C SER A 88 -13.10 -17.12 -20.75
N ALA A 89 -13.02 -16.13 -21.63
CA ALA A 89 -13.10 -16.33 -23.08
C ALA A 89 -11.89 -17.08 -23.65
N VAL A 90 -10.68 -16.81 -23.16
CA VAL A 90 -9.46 -17.55 -23.56
C VAL A 90 -9.53 -18.98 -23.04
N SER A 91 -9.99 -19.21 -21.81
CA SER A 91 -10.18 -20.55 -21.26
C SER A 91 -11.17 -21.38 -22.10
N GLU A 92 -12.33 -20.79 -22.45
CA GLU A 92 -13.29 -21.45 -23.33
C GLU A 92 -12.68 -21.69 -24.72
N GLY A 93 -11.96 -20.71 -25.27
CA GLY A 93 -11.29 -20.80 -26.57
C GLY A 93 -10.30 -21.96 -26.67
N ARG A 94 -9.59 -22.28 -25.58
CA ARG A 94 -8.66 -23.44 -25.49
C ARG A 94 -9.36 -24.78 -25.67
N SER A 95 -10.63 -24.88 -25.32
CA SER A 95 -11.44 -26.10 -25.48
C SER A 95 -12.03 -26.26 -26.89
N THR A 96 -11.87 -25.26 -27.75
CA THR A 96 -12.42 -25.23 -29.10
C THR A 96 -11.31 -25.26 -30.16
N THR A 97 -11.67 -25.39 -31.43
CA THR A 97 -10.72 -25.30 -32.56
C THR A 97 -10.23 -23.87 -32.84
N LEU A 98 -10.59 -22.88 -32.01
CA LEU A 98 -10.20 -21.47 -32.18
C LEU A 98 -8.74 -21.16 -31.85
N VAL A 99 -8.00 -22.08 -31.25
CA VAL A 99 -6.61 -21.87 -30.79
C VAL A 99 -5.69 -21.35 -31.89
N HIS A 100 -5.95 -21.70 -33.15
CA HIS A 100 -5.14 -21.28 -34.29
C HIS A 100 -5.56 -19.94 -34.92
N THR A 101 -6.70 -19.37 -34.51
CA THR A 101 -7.19 -18.09 -35.02
C THR A 101 -6.40 -16.91 -34.48
N ASP A 102 -6.22 -15.87 -35.30
CA ASP A 102 -5.47 -14.68 -34.90
C ASP A 102 -6.16 -13.94 -33.74
N SER A 103 -7.50 -13.89 -33.73
CA SER A 103 -8.28 -13.33 -32.63
C SER A 103 -8.00 -14.01 -31.28
N PHE A 104 -7.81 -15.33 -31.28
CA PHE A 104 -7.47 -16.06 -30.06
C PHE A 104 -6.04 -15.76 -29.61
N LYS A 105 -5.08 -15.77 -30.54
CA LYS A 105 -3.67 -15.45 -30.25
C LYS A 105 -3.52 -14.03 -29.70
N ASP A 106 -4.24 -13.06 -30.28
CA ASP A 106 -4.24 -11.68 -29.82
C ASP A 106 -4.84 -11.55 -28.42
N ALA A 107 -6.00 -12.17 -28.17
CA ALA A 107 -6.63 -12.17 -26.85
C ALA A 107 -5.75 -12.84 -25.79
N ALA A 108 -5.09 -13.96 -26.12
CA ALA A 108 -4.17 -14.65 -25.24
C ALA A 108 -2.95 -13.78 -24.90
N ARG A 109 -2.35 -13.12 -25.90
CA ARG A 109 -1.24 -12.19 -25.68
C ARG A 109 -1.63 -11.02 -24.77
N VAL A 110 -2.81 -10.43 -24.99
CA VAL A 110 -3.31 -9.33 -24.16
C VAL A 110 -3.60 -9.80 -22.73
N LEU A 111 -4.12 -11.02 -22.57
CA LEU A 111 -4.31 -11.64 -21.26
C LEU A 111 -2.96 -11.78 -20.52
N ASP A 112 -1.95 -12.37 -21.18
CA ASP A 112 -0.61 -12.55 -20.59
C ASP A 112 0.02 -11.20 -20.19
N GLU A 113 -0.12 -10.15 -21.02
CA GLU A 113 0.36 -8.79 -20.71
C GLU A 113 -0.35 -8.22 -19.48
N MET A 114 -1.67 -8.34 -19.41
CA MET A 114 -2.44 -7.82 -18.28
C MET A 114 -2.16 -8.56 -16.97
N GLU A 115 -2.01 -9.88 -17.01
CA GLU A 115 -1.65 -10.68 -15.83
C GLU A 115 -0.24 -10.35 -15.34
N ALA A 116 0.71 -10.10 -16.26
CA ALA A 116 2.04 -9.64 -15.91
C ALA A 116 2.01 -8.24 -15.24
N LEU A 117 1.16 -7.33 -15.73
CA LEU A 117 0.98 -6.01 -15.11
C LEU A 117 0.33 -6.09 -13.72
N GLU A 118 -0.70 -6.92 -13.55
CA GLU A 118 -1.35 -7.16 -12.25
C GLU A 118 -0.34 -7.74 -11.24
N SER A 119 0.41 -8.77 -11.64
CA SER A 119 1.45 -9.40 -10.81
C SER A 119 2.58 -8.43 -10.45
N ALA A 120 3.01 -7.58 -11.39
CA ALA A 120 4.02 -6.56 -11.12
C ALA A 120 3.50 -5.47 -10.16
N ALA A 121 2.21 -5.12 -10.26
CA ALA A 121 1.58 -4.17 -9.36
C ALA A 121 1.45 -4.74 -7.93
N THR A 122 1.02 -6.00 -7.78
CA THR A 122 0.95 -6.67 -6.48
C THR A 122 2.33 -6.79 -5.84
N ALA A 123 3.35 -7.24 -6.59
CA ALA A 123 4.72 -7.34 -6.09
C ALA A 123 5.29 -5.97 -5.64
N ARG A 124 4.98 -4.90 -6.37
CA ARG A 124 5.37 -3.53 -5.97
C ARG A 124 4.68 -3.11 -4.69
N SER A 125 3.37 -3.36 -4.57
CA SER A 125 2.60 -3.06 -3.36
C SER A 125 3.14 -3.81 -2.14
N GLU A 126 3.41 -5.11 -2.27
CA GLU A 126 3.97 -5.94 -1.20
C GLU A 126 5.36 -5.47 -0.76
N SER A 127 6.24 -5.17 -1.73
CA SER A 127 7.58 -4.63 -1.44
C SER A 127 7.51 -3.27 -0.74
N ALA A 128 6.63 -2.37 -1.19
CA ALA A 128 6.46 -1.07 -0.56
C ALA A 128 5.87 -1.19 0.85
N GLN A 129 4.93 -2.12 1.07
CA GLN A 129 4.40 -2.42 2.39
C GLN A 129 5.49 -2.96 3.33
N ALA A 130 6.31 -3.92 2.89
CA ALA A 130 7.42 -4.42 3.69
C ALA A 130 8.44 -3.32 4.05
N GLY A 131 8.74 -2.44 3.09
CA GLY A 131 9.59 -1.27 3.33
C GLY A 131 8.98 -0.29 4.34
N LEU A 132 7.66 -0.11 4.31
CA LEU A 132 6.92 0.71 5.26
C LEU A 132 6.95 0.11 6.67
N ASP A 133 6.74 -1.20 6.81
CA ASP A 133 6.79 -1.91 8.09
C ASP A 133 8.17 -1.79 8.76
N LEU A 134 9.25 -1.93 7.98
CA LEU A 134 10.61 -1.70 8.47
C LEU A 134 10.83 -0.26 8.94
N ALA A 135 10.31 0.72 8.21
CA ALA A 135 10.43 2.13 8.60
C ALA A 135 9.65 2.44 9.89
N VAL A 136 8.48 1.82 10.08
CA VAL A 136 7.70 1.92 11.33
C VAL A 136 8.50 1.35 12.51
N GLN A 137 9.15 0.20 12.34
CA GLN A 137 9.97 -0.42 13.39
C GLN A 137 11.17 0.46 13.78
N GLN A 138 11.83 1.09 12.80
CA GLN A 138 12.98 1.96 13.05
C GLN A 138 12.60 3.29 13.69
N SER A 139 11.33 3.71 13.60
CA SER A 139 10.84 4.99 14.13
C SER A 139 11.62 6.22 13.63
N ASP A 140 12.26 6.14 12.46
CA ASP A 140 12.92 7.27 11.82
C ASP A 140 11.91 8.07 10.99
N VAL A 141 11.70 9.33 11.37
CA VAL A 141 10.68 10.21 10.77
C VAL A 141 10.95 10.45 9.28
N ALA A 142 12.22 10.61 8.88
CA ALA A 142 12.56 10.88 7.49
C ALA A 142 12.30 9.67 6.59
N THR A 143 12.81 8.50 6.99
CA THR A 143 12.61 7.22 6.27
C THR A 143 11.13 6.85 6.22
N LEU A 144 10.38 7.03 7.31
CA LEU A 144 8.95 6.70 7.36
C LEU A 144 8.12 7.55 6.39
N ARG A 145 8.36 8.86 6.32
CA ARG A 145 7.69 9.73 5.33
C ARG A 145 7.99 9.32 3.89
N ALA A 146 9.26 9.02 3.59
CA ALA A 146 9.66 8.57 2.25
C ALA A 146 8.97 7.25 1.86
N LYS A 147 8.93 6.28 2.78
CA LYS A 147 8.29 4.97 2.55
C LYS A 147 6.77 5.07 2.46
N MET A 148 6.13 5.98 3.20
CA MET A 148 4.69 6.24 3.05
C MET A 148 4.35 6.77 1.65
N GLN A 149 5.17 7.68 1.10
CA GLN A 149 4.98 8.18 -0.26
C GLN A 149 5.16 7.07 -1.31
N GLU A 150 6.19 6.22 -1.16
CA GLU A 150 6.41 5.04 -2.01
C GLU A 150 5.23 4.07 -1.95
N ALA A 151 4.74 3.75 -0.75
CA ALA A 151 3.58 2.88 -0.53
C ALA A 151 2.31 3.44 -1.18
N GLN A 152 2.08 4.75 -1.08
CA GLN A 152 0.95 5.41 -1.73
C GLN A 152 1.04 5.29 -3.27
N GLN A 153 2.23 5.48 -3.84
CA GLN A 153 2.45 5.34 -5.30
C GLN A 153 2.34 3.89 -5.78
N ALA A 154 2.66 2.93 -4.91
CA ALA A 154 2.56 1.50 -5.19
C ALA A 154 1.12 0.96 -5.06
N GLY A 155 0.16 1.77 -4.59
CA GLY A 155 -1.23 1.34 -4.41
C GLY A 155 -1.46 0.50 -3.16
N VAL A 156 -0.61 0.65 -2.13
CA VAL A 156 -0.78 -0.03 -0.85
C VAL A 156 -2.17 0.32 -0.25
N PRO A 157 -2.90 -0.66 0.33
CA PRO A 157 -4.23 -0.41 0.89
C PRO A 157 -4.26 0.70 1.94
N SER A 158 -5.35 1.48 1.96
CA SER A 158 -5.49 2.67 2.82
C SER A 158 -5.38 2.38 4.32
N HIS A 159 -5.86 1.22 4.79
CA HIS A 159 -5.77 0.84 6.20
C HIS A 159 -4.33 0.68 6.69
N VAL A 160 -3.41 0.23 5.83
CA VAL A 160 -1.97 0.14 6.12
C VAL A 160 -1.37 1.55 6.24
N LEU A 161 -1.76 2.45 5.34
CA LEU A 161 -1.29 3.85 5.37
C LEU A 161 -1.76 4.59 6.63
N VAL A 162 -2.98 4.32 7.13
CA VAL A 162 -3.49 4.91 8.38
C VAL A 162 -2.62 4.51 9.57
N ALA A 163 -2.28 3.22 9.70
CA ALA A 163 -1.40 2.75 10.77
C ALA A 163 -0.01 3.41 10.71
N ALA A 164 0.54 3.58 9.49
CA ALA A 164 1.81 4.30 9.30
C ALA A 164 1.71 5.79 9.63
N CYS A 165 0.60 6.47 9.33
CA CYS A 165 0.34 7.85 9.74
C CYS A 165 0.37 8.01 11.26
N GLU A 166 -0.25 7.09 12.00
CA GLU A 166 -0.25 7.10 13.47
C GLU A 166 1.17 6.89 14.03
N ALA A 167 1.92 5.94 13.45
CA ALA A 167 3.32 5.71 13.81
C ALA A 167 4.18 6.96 13.54
N LEU A 168 3.98 7.64 12.40
CA LEU A 168 4.68 8.87 12.06
C LEU A 168 4.38 9.98 13.07
N ALA A 169 3.10 10.20 13.38
CA ALA A 169 2.70 11.22 14.35
C ALA A 169 3.30 10.95 15.74
N LYS A 170 3.41 9.68 16.15
CA LYS A 170 4.09 9.30 17.39
C LYS A 170 5.60 9.57 17.32
N ALA A 171 6.27 9.16 16.24
CA ALA A 171 7.71 9.36 16.05
C ALA A 171 8.09 10.86 16.02
N GLU A 172 7.25 11.69 15.40
CA GLU A 172 7.43 13.15 15.39
C GLU A 172 7.35 13.76 16.79
N ARG A 173 6.37 13.35 17.62
CA ARG A 173 6.28 13.81 19.02
C ARG A 173 7.51 13.43 19.83
N VAL A 174 8.00 12.20 19.66
CA VAL A 174 9.24 11.71 20.30
C VAL A 174 10.45 12.54 19.85
N SER A 175 10.57 12.83 18.55
CA SER A 175 11.64 13.67 18.00
C SER A 175 11.64 15.09 18.61
N VAL A 176 10.47 15.71 18.71
CA VAL A 176 10.31 17.03 19.35
C VAL A 176 10.67 16.97 20.83
N ALA A 177 10.25 15.93 21.55
CA ALA A 177 10.60 15.76 22.97
C ALA A 177 12.11 15.64 23.20
N ARG A 178 12.83 14.88 22.35
CA ARG A 178 14.30 14.80 22.36
C ARG A 178 14.94 16.17 22.12
N SER A 179 14.44 16.94 21.16
CA SER A 179 14.93 18.30 20.87
C SER A 179 14.71 19.26 22.06
N ASN A 180 13.56 19.15 22.73
CA ASN A 180 13.23 19.93 23.92
C ASN A 180 14.13 19.56 25.11
N LEU A 181 14.40 18.27 25.34
CA LEU A 181 15.37 17.81 26.35
C LEU A 181 16.76 18.39 26.11
N ALA A 182 17.29 18.28 24.88
CA ALA A 182 18.59 18.82 24.52
C ALA A 182 18.66 20.35 24.73
N THR A 183 17.59 21.07 24.41
CA THR A 183 17.50 22.52 24.65
C THR A 183 17.44 22.85 26.15
N ALA A 184 16.68 22.09 26.94
CA ALA A 184 16.59 22.27 28.39
C ALA A 184 17.94 22.01 29.09
N VAL A 185 18.66 20.95 28.68
CA VAL A 185 20.02 20.63 29.15
C VAL A 185 20.97 21.79 28.84
N ARG A 186 20.96 22.29 27.60
CA ARG A 186 21.83 23.40 27.18
C ARG A 186 21.56 24.70 27.94
N THR A 187 20.29 25.02 28.20
CA THR A 187 19.89 26.25 28.87
C THR A 187 19.97 26.17 30.40
N ARG A 188 20.05 24.96 30.96
CA ARG A 188 20.10 24.69 32.41
C ARG A 188 18.97 25.34 33.21
N MET A 189 17.85 25.65 32.56
CA MET A 189 16.68 26.23 33.22
C MET A 189 15.88 25.12 33.92
N THR A 190 15.80 25.16 35.26
CA THR A 190 15.15 24.11 36.08
C THR A 190 13.68 23.88 35.72
N SER A 191 12.93 24.93 35.39
CA SER A 191 11.54 24.80 34.92
C SER A 191 11.44 24.11 33.55
N ALA A 192 12.33 24.44 32.62
CA ALA A 192 12.37 23.81 31.30
C ALA A 192 12.81 22.34 31.38
N LEU A 193 13.79 22.01 32.24
CA LEU A 193 14.23 20.64 32.49
C LEU A 193 13.09 19.77 33.03
N ASN A 194 12.38 20.24 34.06
CA ASN A 194 11.24 19.51 34.61
C ASN A 194 10.15 19.25 33.56
N ALA A 195 9.78 20.28 32.79
CA ALA A 195 8.76 20.14 31.74
C ALA A 195 9.20 19.19 30.63
N ALA A 196 10.46 19.26 30.20
CA ALA A 196 11.02 18.41 29.15
C ALA A 196 11.12 16.94 29.60
N ILE A 197 11.57 16.68 30.84
CA ILE A 197 11.65 15.34 31.43
C ILE A 197 10.25 14.73 31.55
N SER A 198 9.29 15.46 32.12
CA SER A 198 7.90 14.98 32.26
C SER A 198 7.25 14.66 30.92
N ASN A 199 7.44 15.52 29.90
CA ASN A 199 6.92 15.26 28.56
C ASN A 199 7.59 14.03 27.91
N ALA A 200 8.91 13.89 28.04
CA ALA A 200 9.65 12.73 27.54
C ALA A 200 9.17 11.41 28.17
N GLU A 201 9.00 11.39 29.49
CA GLU A 201 8.47 10.24 30.23
C GLU A 201 7.04 9.89 29.79
N SER A 202 6.19 10.90 29.57
CA SER A 202 4.81 10.68 29.09
C SER A 202 4.74 10.06 27.69
N LEU A 203 5.79 10.25 26.88
CA LEU A 203 5.94 9.66 25.55
C LEU A 203 6.67 8.31 25.58
N GLY A 204 7.09 7.85 26.77
CA GLY A 204 7.77 6.58 26.97
C GLY A 204 9.22 6.56 26.49
N LEU A 205 9.91 7.72 26.49
CA LEU A 205 11.36 7.73 26.29
C LEU A 205 12.05 6.94 27.40
N ASP A 206 13.15 6.27 27.06
CA ASP A 206 13.82 5.41 28.02
C ASP A 206 14.59 6.19 29.08
N ASP A 207 14.88 5.53 30.20
CA ASP A 207 15.57 6.12 31.35
C ASP A 207 17.00 6.57 31.00
N THR A 208 17.57 6.08 29.90
CA THR A 208 18.90 6.46 29.41
C THR A 208 18.85 7.78 28.66
N GLU A 209 17.79 8.03 27.89
CA GLU A 209 17.56 9.27 27.14
C GLU A 209 17.28 10.47 28.06
N VAL A 210 16.61 10.26 29.19
CA VAL A 210 16.29 11.34 30.16
C VAL A 210 17.38 11.55 31.23
N ARG A 211 18.37 10.64 31.32
CA ARG A 211 19.37 10.62 32.41
C ARG A 211 20.16 11.91 32.53
N GLU A 212 20.68 12.43 31.41
CA GLU A 212 21.49 13.64 31.40
C GLU A 212 20.70 14.84 31.93
N ALA A 213 19.46 15.01 31.46
CA ALA A 213 18.58 16.07 31.92
C ALA A 213 18.28 15.97 33.42
N ARG A 214 18.07 14.76 33.95
CA ARG A 214 17.89 14.54 35.40
C ARG A 214 19.15 14.91 36.20
N THR A 215 20.34 14.56 35.73
CA THR A 215 21.61 14.94 36.38
C THR A 215 21.78 16.46 36.40
N VAL A 216 21.58 17.14 35.26
CA VAL A 216 21.68 18.60 35.19
C VAL A 216 20.64 19.26 36.08
N LEU A 217 19.41 18.74 36.13
CA LEU A 217 18.38 19.26 37.03
C LEU A 217 18.82 19.15 38.50
N ALA A 218 19.33 18.00 38.93
CA ALA A 218 19.79 17.80 40.30
C ALA A 218 20.97 18.74 40.67
N GLU A 219 21.91 18.97 39.75
CA GLU A 219 23.00 19.93 39.92
C GLU A 219 22.46 21.36 40.11
N GLU A 220 21.54 21.79 39.25
CA GLU A 220 20.98 23.15 39.32
C GLU A 220 20.08 23.36 40.55
N GLU A 221 19.40 22.32 41.03
CA GLU A 221 18.66 22.34 42.30
C GLU A 221 19.59 22.40 43.53
N LEU A 222 20.74 21.72 43.49
CA LEU A 222 21.78 21.84 44.53
C LEU A 222 22.35 23.26 44.56
N LYS A 223 22.68 23.84 43.40
CA LYS A 223 23.13 25.24 43.29
C LYS A 223 22.11 26.21 43.87
N LYS A 224 20.84 26.06 43.52
CA LYS A 224 19.76 26.92 44.00
C LYS A 224 19.61 26.83 45.52
N ARG A 225 19.69 25.62 46.09
CA ARG A 225 19.66 25.42 47.56
C ARG A 225 20.86 26.09 48.24
N ALA A 226 22.07 25.87 47.74
CA ALA A 226 23.27 26.50 48.28
C ALA A 226 23.22 28.04 48.20
N GLN A 227 22.63 28.59 47.12
CA GLN A 227 22.39 30.02 46.99
C GLN A 227 21.43 30.53 48.07
N VAL A 228 20.29 29.87 48.28
CA VAL A 228 19.32 30.26 49.34
C VAL A 228 19.96 30.20 50.72
N CYS A 229 20.69 29.13 51.04
CA CYS A 229 21.43 29.02 52.31
C CYS A 229 22.46 30.14 52.50
N LEU A 230 23.15 30.54 51.43
CA LEU A 230 24.12 31.63 51.47
C LEU A 230 23.44 32.99 51.70
N GLU A 231 22.32 33.25 51.02
CA GLU A 231 21.52 34.47 51.19
C GLU A 231 20.95 34.59 52.61
N GLU A 232 20.46 33.49 53.19
CA GLU A 232 20.01 33.43 54.58
C GLU A 232 21.16 33.68 55.57
N ALA A 233 22.34 33.07 55.33
CA ALA A 233 23.52 33.29 56.16
C ALA A 233 23.99 34.76 56.13
N MET A 234 23.91 35.41 54.96
CA MET A 234 24.20 36.84 54.82
C MET A 234 23.24 37.70 55.64
N HIS A 235 21.97 37.29 55.74
CA HIS A 235 20.96 38.00 56.51
C HIS A 235 21.18 37.87 58.03
N THR A 236 21.52 36.68 58.52
CA THR A 236 21.77 36.44 59.95
C THR A 236 23.08 37.08 60.44
N ARG A 237 24.03 37.38 59.54
CA ARG A 237 25.36 37.94 59.84
C ARG A 237 26.19 37.13 60.85
N ASN A 238 25.88 35.85 61.03
CA ASN A 238 26.71 34.96 61.81
C ASN A 238 27.94 34.54 60.98
N LEU A 239 29.12 35.05 61.32
CA LEU A 239 30.37 34.83 60.57
C LEU A 239 30.70 33.34 60.35
N ASN A 240 30.42 32.48 61.32
CA ASN A 240 30.71 31.05 61.20
C ASN A 240 29.79 30.39 60.18
N VAL A 241 28.47 30.64 60.27
CA VAL A 241 27.47 30.12 59.33
C VAL A 241 27.74 30.63 57.92
N LEU A 242 28.07 31.92 57.79
CA LEU A 242 28.35 32.57 56.51
C LEU A 242 29.60 32.00 55.82
N ARG A 243 30.68 31.72 56.55
CA ARG A 243 31.88 31.08 55.99
C ARG A 243 31.61 29.65 55.51
N THR A 244 30.84 28.87 56.28
CA THR A 244 30.44 27.51 55.89
C THR A 244 29.58 27.54 54.63
N ALA A 245 28.52 28.37 54.61
CA ALA A 245 27.64 28.50 53.45
C ALA A 245 28.39 29.01 52.21
N LEU A 246 29.35 29.93 52.36
CA LEU A 246 30.17 30.42 51.25
C LEU A 246 31.05 29.32 50.65
N THR A 247 31.60 28.44 51.49
CA THR A 247 32.41 27.29 51.05
C THR A 247 31.56 26.31 50.26
N GLU A 248 30.38 25.96 50.77
CA GLU A 248 29.44 25.06 50.10
C GLU A 248 28.94 25.65 48.77
N ALA A 249 28.55 26.94 48.76
CA ALA A 249 28.13 27.64 47.55
C ALA A 249 29.23 27.67 46.47
N ARG A 250 30.49 27.80 46.87
CA ARG A 250 31.64 27.67 45.94
C ARG A 250 31.77 26.26 45.39
N GLN A 251 31.63 25.23 46.23
CA GLN A 251 31.71 23.82 45.80
C GLN A 251 30.59 23.47 44.81
N MET A 252 29.39 24.03 45.00
CA MET A 252 28.26 23.81 44.08
C MET A 252 28.33 24.67 42.82
N GLY A 253 29.22 25.66 42.75
CA GLY A 253 29.33 26.56 41.60
C GLY A 253 28.21 27.59 41.52
N VAL A 254 27.77 28.12 42.67
CA VAL A 254 26.86 29.28 42.74
C VAL A 254 27.50 30.47 42.02
N SER A 255 26.67 31.32 41.40
CA SER A 255 27.13 32.43 40.57
C SER A 255 28.04 33.43 41.32
N GLY A 256 29.03 33.97 40.61
CA GLY A 256 30.09 34.79 41.21
C GLY A 256 29.60 36.04 41.95
N HIS A 257 28.53 36.69 41.48
CA HIS A 257 28.03 37.91 42.12
C HIS A 257 27.54 37.66 43.55
N VAL A 258 26.81 36.56 43.80
CA VAL A 258 26.34 36.18 45.15
C VAL A 258 27.54 35.88 46.05
N LEU A 259 28.54 35.16 45.53
CA LEU A 259 29.77 34.83 46.26
C LEU A 259 30.56 36.10 46.64
N THR A 260 30.64 37.09 45.74
CA THR A 260 31.29 38.39 46.00
C THR A 260 30.53 39.18 47.06
N SER A 261 29.20 39.27 46.96
CA SER A 261 28.38 39.95 47.96
C SER A 261 28.54 39.34 49.35
N ALA A 262 28.52 38.00 49.46
CA ALA A 262 28.77 37.31 50.72
C ALA A 262 30.17 37.61 51.28
N GLY A 263 31.20 37.67 50.44
CA GLY A 263 32.56 38.03 50.85
C GLY A 263 32.65 39.43 51.46
N LEU A 264 31.99 40.43 50.85
CA LEU A 264 31.95 41.80 51.39
C LEU A 264 31.24 41.88 52.75
N VAL A 265 30.20 41.07 52.97
CA VAL A 265 29.53 40.98 54.28
C VAL A 265 30.47 40.43 55.34
N ILE A 266 31.23 39.37 55.02
CA ILE A 266 32.25 38.81 55.93
C ILE A 266 33.27 39.88 56.32
N GLU A 267 33.88 40.57 55.33
CA GLU A 267 34.89 41.60 55.60
C GLU A 267 34.35 42.78 56.43
N GLY A 268 33.08 43.12 56.22
CA GLY A 268 32.40 44.18 56.97
C GLY A 268 32.15 43.80 58.42
N GLU A 269 31.70 42.56 58.67
CA GLU A 269 31.45 42.07 60.03
C GLU A 269 32.78 41.78 60.78
N GLU A 270 33.82 41.29 60.11
CA GLU A 270 35.15 41.12 60.71
C GLU A 270 35.75 42.45 61.17
N ARG A 271 35.59 43.52 60.38
CA ARG A 271 36.03 44.87 60.76
C ARG A 271 35.34 45.38 62.02
N LYS A 272 34.05 45.07 62.20
CA LYS A 272 33.29 45.45 63.42
C LYS A 272 33.73 44.68 64.66
N VAL A 273 34.14 43.42 64.50
CA VAL A 273 34.63 42.61 65.62
C VAL A 273 36.04 43.04 66.03
N ALA A 274 36.83 43.57 65.09
CA ALA A 274 38.20 44.04 65.34
C ALA A 274 38.29 45.47 65.91
N SER A 275 37.24 46.30 65.75
CA SER A 275 37.14 47.68 66.26
C SER A 275 36.54 47.73 67.65
#